data_AF-A0A1G4S419-F1
#
_entry.id   AF-A0A1G4S419-F1
#
_cell.length_a   1.000
_cell.length_b   1.000
_cell.length_c   1.000
_cell.angle_alpha   90.00
_cell.angle_beta   90.00
_cell.angle_gamma   90.00
#
_symmetry.space_group_name_H-M   'P 1'
#
loop_
_entity.id
_entity.type
_entity.pdbx_description
1 polymer ?
#
loop_
_entity_poly.entity_id
_entity_poly.type
_entity_poly.pdbx_seq_one_letter_code
_entity_poly.pdbx_strand_id
1 'polypeptide(L)'
;MRKRGGRKRAIGTRAPTLIAMAVNDRWSLDFVSDQLTDGRRVRVLTVVDDCIRECLGLVADTSLSGPRVARELDRIIEERGKPRMIVSGNGSEFTSNANS
;
A
#
# COMPACT_ATOMS: atom_id res chain seq x y z
N MET A 1 10.21 -33.08 -12.99
CA MET A 1 10.71 -31.70 -13.20
C MET A 1 9.58 -30.85 -13.81
N ARG A 2 8.81 -30.08 -13.01
CA ARG A 2 7.67 -29.27 -13.51
C ARG A 2 8.15 -27.86 -13.84
N LYS A 3 8.07 -27.46 -15.12
CA LYS A 3 8.43 -26.12 -15.61
C LYS A 3 7.48 -25.08 -15.02
N ARG A 4 8.00 -24.11 -14.24
CA ARG A 4 7.26 -22.91 -13.81
C ARG A 4 7.16 -21.98 -15.02
N GLY A 5 5.94 -21.80 -15.55
CA GLY A 5 5.66 -20.84 -16.61
C GLY A 5 6.03 -19.43 -16.16
N GLY A 6 6.84 -18.74 -16.97
CA GLY A 6 7.27 -17.37 -16.70
C GLY A 6 6.06 -16.44 -16.61
N ARG A 7 5.91 -15.78 -15.46
CA ARG A 7 4.88 -14.75 -15.25
C ARG A 7 5.26 -13.55 -16.11
N LYS A 8 4.48 -13.25 -17.15
CA LYS A 8 4.64 -12.04 -17.97
C LYS A 8 4.47 -10.83 -17.05
N ARG A 9 5.56 -10.09 -16.81
CA ARG A 9 5.48 -8.78 -16.16
C ARG A 9 4.82 -7.85 -17.16
N ALA A 10 3.59 -7.42 -16.87
CA ALA A 10 3.02 -6.29 -17.59
C ALA A 10 3.92 -5.09 -17.31
N ILE A 11 4.67 -4.66 -18.33
CA ILE A 11 5.32 -3.34 -18.33
C ILE A 11 4.17 -2.37 -18.54
N GLY A 12 3.46 -2.07 -17.45
CA GLY A 12 2.40 -1.07 -17.45
C GLY A 12 3.07 0.28 -17.66
N THR A 13 2.80 0.91 -18.79
CA THR A 13 3.05 2.33 -19.03
C THR A 13 2.55 3.10 -17.81
N ARG A 14 3.46 3.58 -16.95
CA ARG A 14 3.11 4.50 -15.87
C ARG A 14 2.51 5.71 -16.57
N ALA A 15 1.18 5.84 -16.55
CA ALA A 15 0.53 7.09 -16.86
C ALA A 15 1.23 8.18 -16.03
N PRO A 16 1.50 9.37 -16.60
CA PRO A 16 2.13 10.44 -15.85
C PRO A 16 1.35 10.62 -14.55
N THR A 17 2.04 10.38 -13.45
CA THR A 17 1.49 10.50 -12.11
C THR A 17 1.06 11.95 -11.98
N LEU A 18 -0.25 12.20 -11.88
CA LEU A 18 -0.77 13.54 -11.61
C LEU A 18 -0.01 14.06 -10.38
N ILE A 19 0.67 15.20 -10.56
CA ILE A 19 1.46 15.83 -9.51
C ILE A 19 0.46 16.33 -8.45
N ALA A 20 0.63 15.89 -7.20
CA ALA A 20 -0.14 16.43 -6.08
C ALA A 20 0.27 17.89 -5.86
N MET A 21 -0.70 18.81 -5.85
CA MET A 21 -0.45 20.26 -5.79
C MET A 21 -0.77 20.86 -4.42
N ALA A 22 -1.55 20.14 -3.60
CA ALA A 22 -1.89 20.50 -2.23
C ALA A 22 -1.81 19.28 -1.30
N VAL A 23 -1.69 19.57 0.01
CA VAL A 23 -1.83 18.56 1.07
C VAL A 23 -3.17 17.85 0.91
N ASN A 24 -3.17 16.53 1.08
CA ASN A 24 -4.30 15.63 0.89
C ASN A 24 -4.84 15.55 -0.55
N ASP A 25 -4.14 16.06 -1.57
CA ASP A 25 -4.53 15.78 -2.96
C ASP A 25 -4.38 14.28 -3.27
N ARG A 26 -3.29 13.69 -2.82
CA ARG A 26 -2.97 12.30 -3.13
C ARG A 26 -2.15 11.67 -2.02
N TRP A 27 -2.62 10.53 -1.55
CA TRP A 27 -1.84 9.66 -0.69
C TRP A 27 -1.34 8.44 -1.47
N SER A 28 -0.07 8.11 -1.27
CA SER A 28 0.53 6.86 -1.74
C SER A 28 0.54 5.83 -0.61
N LEU A 29 0.07 4.63 -0.92
CA LEU A 29 0.06 3.47 -0.03
C LEU A 29 1.03 2.42 -0.56
N ASP A 30 1.86 1.89 0.33
CA ASP A 30 2.77 0.80 0.01
C ASP A 30 2.88 -0.19 1.17
N PHE A 31 3.41 -1.38 0.89
CA PHE A 31 3.71 -2.38 1.88
C PHE A 31 5.17 -2.81 1.79
N VAL A 32 5.86 -2.72 2.93
CA VAL A 32 7.19 -3.28 3.09
C VAL A 32 7.07 -4.56 3.91
N SER A 33 7.70 -5.64 3.46
CA SER A 33 7.74 -6.90 4.21
C SER A 33 9.16 -7.21 4.64
N ASP A 34 9.31 -7.74 5.84
CA ASP A 34 10.59 -8.19 6.38
C ASP A 34 10.42 -9.50 7.17
N GLN A 35 11.53 -10.17 7.47
CA GLN A 35 11.57 -11.37 8.30
C GLN A 35 12.40 -11.12 9.56
N LEU A 36 11.78 -11.37 10.71
CA LEU A 36 12.44 -11.31 12.01
C LEU A 36 13.40 -12.49 12.18
N THR A 37 14.33 -12.36 13.13
CA THR A 37 15.35 -13.38 13.41
C THR A 37 14.78 -14.74 13.82
N ASP A 38 13.54 -14.78 14.31
CA ASP A 38 12.81 -16.01 14.66
C ASP A 38 12.01 -16.62 13.49
N GLY A 39 12.17 -16.06 12.28
CA GLY A 39 11.52 -16.54 11.06
C GLY A 39 10.11 -15.99 10.83
N ARG A 40 9.50 -15.30 11.80
CA ARG A 40 8.20 -14.63 11.60
C ARG A 40 8.34 -13.50 10.58
N ARG A 41 7.33 -13.35 9.72
CA ARG A 41 7.26 -12.23 8.78
C ARG A 41 6.48 -11.08 9.42
N VAL A 42 6.97 -9.88 9.21
CA VAL A 42 6.27 -8.63 9.51
C VAL A 42 6.00 -7.90 8.22
N ARG A 43 4.88 -7.20 8.18
CA ARG A 43 4.47 -6.36 7.06
C ARG A 43 4.11 -5.00 7.61
N VAL A 44 4.58 -3.96 6.93
CA VAL A 44 4.39 -2.57 7.31
C VAL A 44 3.60 -1.88 6.20
N LEU A 45 2.41 -1.38 6.51
CA LEU A 45 1.71 -0.42 5.66
C LEU A 45 2.35 0.95 5.83
N THR A 46 2.68 1.60 4.72
CA THR A 46 3.15 2.99 4.70
C THR A 46 2.11 3.86 3.99
N VAL A 47 1.70 4.96 4.61
CA VAL A 47 0.81 5.97 4.03
C VAL A 47 1.57 7.29 3.95
N VAL A 48 1.68 7.87 2.76
CA VAL A 48 2.47 9.09 2.51
C VAL A 48 1.64 10.11 1.74
N ASP A 49 1.69 11.38 2.16
CA ASP A 49 1.19 12.49 1.36
C ASP A 49 2.19 12.83 0.24
N ASP A 50 1.74 12.78 -1.00
CA ASP A 50 2.64 12.97 -2.16
C ASP A 50 3.06 14.43 -2.36
N CYS A 51 2.28 15.40 -1.88
CA CYS A 51 2.57 16.83 -2.05
C CYS A 51 3.72 17.26 -1.14
N ILE A 52 3.62 16.94 0.15
CA ILE A 52 4.59 17.39 1.17
C ILE A 52 5.57 16.30 1.60
N ARG A 53 5.45 15.08 1.05
CA ARG A 53 6.28 13.91 1.37
C ARG A 53 6.20 13.52 2.86
N GLU A 54 5.10 13.85 3.53
CA GLU A 54 4.89 13.51 4.94
C GLU A 54 4.44 12.06 5.07
N CYS A 55 5.03 11.32 6.02
CA CYS A 55 4.54 10.01 6.41
C CYS A 55 3.35 10.17 7.37
N LEU A 56 2.16 9.79 6.90
CA LEU A 56 0.91 9.95 7.64
C LEU A 56 0.64 8.77 8.57
N GLY A 57 1.17 7.59 8.25
CA GLY A 57 1.00 6.39 9.05
C GLY A 57 1.96 5.27 8.68
N LEU A 58 2.42 4.56 9.71
CA LEU A 58 3.19 3.32 9.63
C LEU A 58 2.52 2.28 10.50
N VAL A 59 2.04 1.20 9.91
CA VAL A 59 1.35 0.14 10.64
C VAL A 59 2.08 -1.16 10.43
N ALA A 60 2.82 -1.61 11.43
CA ALA A 60 3.53 -2.88 11.43
C ALA A 60 2.68 -3.97 12.08
N ASP A 61 2.50 -5.09 11.37
CA ASP A 61 1.81 -6.27 11.90
C ASP A 61 2.34 -7.53 11.20
N THR A 62 2.13 -8.69 11.81
CA THR A 62 2.38 -10.00 11.16
C THR A 62 1.37 -10.31 10.06
N SER A 63 0.20 -9.65 10.08
CA SER A 63 -0.82 -9.72 9.03
C SER A 63 -1.61 -8.41 8.94
N LEU A 64 -1.79 -7.88 7.73
CA LEU A 64 -2.57 -6.67 7.47
C LEU A 64 -3.72 -6.99 6.52
N SER A 65 -4.87 -7.36 7.08
CA SER A 65 -6.08 -7.60 6.31
C SER A 65 -6.69 -6.31 5.75
N GLY A 66 -7.46 -6.42 4.67
CA GLY A 66 -8.17 -5.26 4.10
C GLY A 66 -8.96 -4.45 5.13
N PRO A 67 -9.77 -5.08 6.02
CA PRO A 67 -10.46 -4.37 7.09
C PRO A 67 -9.52 -3.69 8.11
N ARG A 68 -8.36 -4.28 8.42
CA ARG A 68 -7.35 -3.63 9.27
C ARG A 68 -6.81 -2.38 8.58
N VAL A 69 -6.44 -2.49 7.30
CA VAL A 69 -5.95 -1.35 6.51
C VAL A 69 -7.00 -0.23 6.43
N ALA A 70 -8.26 -0.57 6.17
CA ALA A 70 -9.35 0.40 6.11
C ALA A 70 -9.50 1.18 7.42
N ARG A 71 -9.50 0.50 8.57
CA ARG A 71 -9.57 1.17 9.88
C ARG A 71 -8.42 2.14 10.14
N GLU A 72 -7.20 1.79 9.74
CA GLU A 72 -6.05 2.69 9.92
C GLU A 72 -6.15 3.90 8.98
N LEU A 73 -6.65 3.71 7.76
CA LEU A 73 -6.91 4.83 6.84
C LEU A 73 -8.02 5.74 7.36
N ASP A 74 -9.12 5.18 7.88
CA ASP A 74 -10.22 5.95 8.46
C ASP A 74 -9.73 6.83 9.60
N ARG A 75 -8.88 6.28 10.49
CA ARG A 75 -8.25 7.05 11.57
C ARG A 75 -7.41 8.21 11.05
N ILE A 76 -6.55 7.98 10.05
CA ILE A 76 -5.73 9.06 9.48
C ILE A 76 -6.62 10.14 8.82
N ILE A 77 -7.71 9.72 8.18
CA ILE A 77 -8.71 10.62 7.58
C ILE A 77 -9.41 11.47 8.63
N GLU A 78 -9.78 10.89 9.77
CA GLU A 78 -10.37 11.63 10.90
C GLU A 78 -9.42 12.70 11.45
N GLU A 79 -8.12 12.39 11.53
CA GLU A 79 -7.10 13.30 12.08
C GLU A 79 -6.70 14.41 11.11
N ARG A 80 -6.64 14.14 9.79
CA ARG A 80 -6.02 15.04 8.79
C ARG A 80 -6.95 15.52 7.68
N GLY A 81 -8.12 14.90 7.54
CA GLY A 81 -9.02 15.11 6.43
C GLY A 81 -8.83 14.08 5.30
N LYS A 82 -9.89 13.91 4.50
CA LYS A 82 -9.95 12.90 3.44
C LYS A 82 -9.12 13.30 2.22
N PRO A 83 -8.28 12.40 1.68
CA PRO A 83 -7.56 12.70 0.45
C PRO A 83 -8.48 12.71 -0.77
N ARG A 84 -8.11 13.47 -1.81
CA ARG A 84 -8.83 13.42 -3.10
C ARG A 84 -8.57 12.11 -3.84
N MET A 85 -7.40 11.52 -3.65
CA MET A 85 -6.98 10.28 -4.31
C MET A 85 -6.11 9.42 -3.39
N ILE A 86 -6.32 8.12 -3.41
CA ILE A 86 -5.43 7.12 -2.80
C ILE A 86 -4.90 6.25 -3.92
N VAL A 87 -3.57 6.08 -4.00
CA VAL A 87 -2.92 5.20 -4.98
C VAL A 87 -2.09 4.17 -4.24
N SER A 88 -2.26 2.89 -4.58
CA SER A 88 -1.41 1.82 -4.09
C SER A 88 -0.25 1.57 -5.06
N GLY A 89 0.98 1.50 -4.54
CA GLY A 89 2.21 1.38 -5.34
C GLY A 89 2.36 0.05 -6.09
N ASN A 90 1.62 -0.99 -5.68
CA ASN A 90 1.90 -2.36 -6.11
C ASN A 90 0.61 -3.06 -6.58
N GLY A 91 0.46 -3.23 -7.90
CA GLY A 91 -0.66 -3.93 -8.55
C GLY A 91 -0.74 -5.45 -8.31
N SER A 92 -0.40 -5.95 -7.12
CA SER A 92 -0.48 -7.38 -6.81
C SER A 92 -1.06 -7.75 -5.44
N GLU A 93 -1.42 -6.78 -4.59
CA GLU A 93 -1.80 -7.11 -3.20
C GLU A 93 -3.21 -6.64 -2.80
N PHE A 94 -3.93 -5.94 -3.69
CA PHE A 94 -5.35 -5.61 -3.52
C PHE A 94 -6.30 -6.49 -4.33
N THR A 95 -5.80 -7.46 -5.10
CA THR A 95 -6.63 -8.49 -5.72
C THR A 95 -6.72 -9.70 -4.80
N SER A 96 -7.85 -9.79 -4.10
CA SER A 96 -8.54 -11.00 -3.65
C SER A 96 -7.70 -12.28 -3.60
N ASN A 97 -7.34 -12.70 -2.39
CA ASN A 97 -7.38 -14.13 -2.05
C ASN A 97 -8.54 -14.30 -1.06
N ALA A 98 -9.77 -14.11 -1.57
CA ALA A 98 -10.93 -14.76 -0.97
C ALA A 98 -10.71 -16.27 -1.09
N ASN A 99 -10.65 -16.95 0.06
CA ASN A 99 -10.50 -18.39 0.16
C ASN A 99 -11.53 -19.14 -0.69
N SER A 100 -11.06 -20.14 -1.43
CA SER A 100 -11.69 -21.45 -1.62
C SER A 100 -10.60 -22.51 -1.65
#